data_AF-A0A3S0DF69-F1
#
_entry.id   AF-A0A3S0DF69-F1
#
_cell.length_a   1.000
_cell.length_b   1.000
_cell.length_c   1.000
_cell.angle_alpha   90.00
_cell.angle_beta   90.00
_cell.angle_gamma   90.00
#
_symmetry.space_group_name_H-M   'P 1'
#
loop_
_entity.id
_entity.type
_entity.pdbx_description
1 polymer ?
#
loop_
_entity_poly.entity_id
_entity_poly.type
_entity_poly.pdbx_seq_one_letter_code
_entity_poly.pdbx_strand_id
1 'polypeptide(L)'
;MEDTKQLTETAQPEQVAVENTPSNVAESTESNVSTETVEQEGKSSLPASAAKRIASLTRRYKEEREKRELAEKAIQANYAQGQTANIGGNANLADLKKPDRNDYADPYEYAEALVKFNEDRAQAQKLNIERQIQLANMANFQKTLTESHAQRALEFSKQFPDYNDSLKNLDISNDHVVAIQTSPKSAEIAYYLAKNPDEALEFSLMNPIEALIQVGRYTEKFAKNSSVKPSSTKPMTPLSSNTASVQTNSKNSIAALRQKYWNKRS
;
A
#
# COMPACT_ATOMS: atom_id res chain seq x y z
N MET A 1 -70.89 -26.48 -5.18
CA MET A 1 -69.86 -27.44 -5.65
C MET A 1 -68.52 -26.72 -5.64
N GLU A 2 -68.03 -26.24 -4.50
CA GLU A 2 -67.68 -27.02 -3.29
C GLU A 2 -66.97 -28.30 -3.67
N ASP A 3 -65.64 -28.28 -3.60
CA ASP A 3 -64.95 -29.19 -2.69
C ASP A 3 -63.64 -28.58 -2.19
N THR A 4 -63.64 -28.48 -0.87
CA THR A 4 -62.63 -28.07 0.10
C THR A 4 -61.48 -29.07 0.23
N LYS A 5 -60.25 -28.56 0.42
CA LYS A 5 -59.19 -29.09 1.30
C LYS A 5 -58.18 -27.95 1.51
N GLN A 6 -58.33 -27.08 2.51
CA GLN A 6 -57.86 -27.22 3.90
C GLN A 6 -56.46 -27.83 4.07
N LEU A 7 -55.50 -26.97 4.42
CA LEU A 7 -54.51 -27.17 5.48
C LEU A 7 -54.12 -25.80 6.03
N THR A 8 -54.67 -25.51 7.20
CA THR A 8 -54.31 -24.47 8.16
C THR A 8 -53.24 -25.00 9.13
N GLU A 9 -52.20 -24.23 9.44
CA GLU A 9 -51.50 -24.20 10.75
C GLU A 9 -50.46 -23.07 10.73
N THR A 10 -50.73 -21.87 11.24
CA THR A 10 -50.69 -21.40 12.66
C THR A 10 -49.29 -21.41 13.27
N ALA A 11 -48.71 -20.22 13.47
CA ALA A 11 -48.06 -19.81 14.73
C ALA A 11 -47.41 -18.41 14.63
N GLN A 12 -48.18 -17.38 14.96
CA GLN A 12 -47.77 -16.32 15.91
C GLN A 12 -48.67 -16.55 17.15
N PRO A 13 -48.19 -16.46 18.39
CA PRO A 13 -48.11 -15.18 19.14
C PRO A 13 -46.82 -15.13 20.01
N GLU A 14 -46.36 -14.02 20.59
CA GLU A 14 -46.96 -13.36 21.75
C GLU A 14 -46.28 -12.00 22.00
N GLN A 15 -47.12 -11.02 22.28
CA GLN A 15 -46.80 -9.72 22.87
C GLN A 15 -46.95 -9.82 24.38
N VAL A 16 -46.08 -9.16 25.16
CA VAL A 16 -46.32 -8.63 26.52
C VAL A 16 -45.28 -7.52 26.73
N ALA A 17 -45.51 -6.31 27.23
CA ALA A 17 -46.68 -5.49 27.56
C ALA A 17 -46.21 -4.01 27.65
N VAL A 18 -47.16 -3.10 27.46
CA VAL A 18 -47.14 -1.64 27.71
C VAL A 18 -47.11 -1.40 29.24
N GLU A 19 -46.47 -0.38 29.83
CA GLU A 19 -47.13 0.90 30.14
C GLU A 19 -46.22 1.97 30.84
N ASN A 20 -46.26 3.21 30.29
CA ASN A 20 -46.18 4.59 30.84
C ASN A 20 -44.91 5.13 31.56
N THR A 21 -44.09 6.01 30.92
CA THR A 21 -44.16 7.51 30.72
C THR A 21 -43.64 8.35 31.91
N PRO A 22 -43.19 9.64 31.77
CA PRO A 22 -43.15 10.52 30.58
C PRO A 22 -41.86 11.36 30.38
N SER A 23 -41.87 12.15 29.27
CA SER A 23 -41.31 13.52 29.13
C SER A 23 -39.78 13.64 28.99
N ASN A 24 -39.20 14.43 28.07
CA ASN A 24 -39.66 15.67 27.45
C ASN A 24 -38.68 16.02 26.30
N VAL A 25 -39.20 16.53 25.16
CA VAL A 25 -38.72 17.68 24.32
C VAL A 25 -37.20 17.79 24.03
N ALA A 26 -36.70 18.08 22.83
CA ALA A 26 -37.26 18.36 21.51
C ALA A 26 -36.08 18.41 20.51
N GLU A 27 -36.48 18.38 19.24
CA GLU A 27 -35.73 18.53 18.01
C GLU A 27 -35.23 19.97 17.76
N SER A 28 -34.18 20.07 16.92
CA SER A 28 -33.61 21.28 16.28
C SER A 28 -32.87 22.26 17.23
N THR A 29 -31.74 22.87 16.89
CA THR A 29 -31.22 23.38 15.61
C THR A 29 -29.69 23.60 15.71
N GLU A 30 -29.01 23.56 14.56
CA GLU A 30 -27.66 24.09 14.37
C GLU A 30 -27.52 25.53 14.87
N SER A 31 -26.44 25.83 15.61
CA SER A 31 -25.74 27.12 15.57
C SER A 31 -24.42 27.09 16.38
N ASN A 32 -23.34 27.34 15.65
CA ASN A 32 -22.30 28.32 16.00
C ASN A 32 -21.55 28.14 17.33
N VAL A 33 -20.45 27.37 17.29
CA VAL A 33 -19.42 27.44 18.34
C VAL A 33 -18.48 28.60 18.02
N SER A 34 -18.86 29.79 18.50
CA SER A 34 -17.91 30.83 18.89
C SER A 34 -17.44 30.55 20.32
N THR A 35 -16.16 30.28 20.45
CA THR A 35 -15.27 30.66 21.54
C THR A 35 -15.91 30.80 22.93
N GLU A 36 -15.91 29.72 23.71
CA GLU A 36 -15.89 29.85 25.17
C GLU A 36 -14.91 28.85 25.77
N THR A 37 -13.93 29.42 26.44
CA THR A 37 -12.84 28.81 27.18
C THR A 37 -13.41 28.04 28.37
N VAL A 38 -13.29 26.72 28.37
CA VAL A 38 -13.50 25.92 29.59
C VAL A 38 -12.15 25.39 30.03
N GLU A 39 -11.56 26.10 31.00
CA GLU A 39 -10.54 25.57 31.88
C GLU A 39 -11.14 24.42 32.70
N GLN A 40 -10.65 23.20 32.50
CA GLN A 40 -10.60 22.20 33.56
C GLN A 40 -9.17 21.69 33.70
N GLU A 41 -8.60 22.04 34.85
CA GLU A 41 -7.30 21.61 35.34
C GLU A 41 -7.23 20.08 35.52
N GLY A 42 -6.34 19.47 34.75
CA GLY A 42 -5.63 18.24 35.11
C GLY A 42 -4.14 18.50 34.92
N LYS A 43 -3.47 19.05 35.94
CA LYS A 43 -2.03 19.36 35.92
C LYS A 43 -1.18 18.10 35.74
N SER A 44 -0.85 17.76 34.49
CA SER A 44 0.49 17.28 34.18
C SER A 44 1.35 18.51 33.86
N SER A 45 1.81 19.21 34.90
CA SER A 45 2.67 20.39 34.73
C SER A 45 4.06 19.93 34.31
N LEU A 46 4.23 19.65 33.01
CA LEU A 46 5.54 19.69 32.41
C LEU A 46 6.15 21.07 32.73
N PRO A 47 7.41 21.15 33.18
CA PRO A 47 8.03 22.43 33.51
C PRO A 47 7.92 23.37 32.31
N ALA A 48 7.70 24.68 32.52
CA ALA A 48 7.46 25.65 31.44
C ALA A 48 8.52 25.60 30.31
N SER A 49 9.74 25.20 30.64
CA SER A 49 10.83 24.93 29.69
C SER A 49 10.56 23.71 28.78
N ALA A 50 10.05 22.61 29.32
CA ALA A 50 9.67 21.42 28.55
C ALA A 50 8.44 21.69 27.65
N ALA A 51 7.43 22.39 28.16
CA ALA A 51 6.26 22.79 27.37
C ALA A 51 6.65 23.68 26.17
N LYS A 52 7.55 24.65 26.38
CA LYS A 52 8.10 25.48 25.30
C LYS A 52 8.91 24.68 24.29
N ARG A 53 9.73 23.72 24.74
CA ARG A 53 10.50 22.83 23.86
C ARG A 53 9.58 21.98 22.99
N ILE A 54 8.57 21.34 23.57
CA ILE A 54 7.58 20.54 22.83
C ILE A 54 6.86 21.42 21.81
N ALA A 55 6.36 22.60 22.21
CA ALA A 55 5.70 23.53 21.28
C ALA A 55 6.63 23.98 20.13
N SER A 56 7.90 24.25 20.41
CA SER A 56 8.89 24.59 19.39
C SER A 56 9.21 23.43 18.45
N LEU A 57 9.23 22.20 18.97
CA LEU A 57 9.44 20.98 18.19
C LEU A 57 8.24 20.73 17.26
N THR A 58 7.03 20.83 17.80
CA THR A 58 5.78 20.70 17.03
C THR A 58 5.68 21.77 15.94
N ARG A 59 6.11 23.00 16.23
CA ARG A 59 6.14 24.07 15.22
C ARG A 59 7.13 23.76 14.10
N ARG A 60 8.36 23.36 14.42
CA ARG A 60 9.35 22.95 13.41
C ARG A 60 8.85 21.79 12.56
N TYR A 61 8.19 20.81 13.19
CA TYR A 61 7.60 19.68 12.48
C TYR A 61 6.57 20.13 11.45
N LYS A 62 5.66 21.03 11.83
CA LYS A 62 4.65 21.57 10.91
C LYS A 62 5.28 22.35 9.76
N GLU A 63 6.24 23.24 10.07
CA GLU A 63 6.94 24.05 9.06
C GLU A 63 7.72 23.19 8.05
N GLU A 64 8.41 22.15 8.53
CA GLU A 64 9.16 21.22 7.67
C GLU A 64 8.22 20.40 6.78
N ARG A 65 7.09 19.93 7.34
CA ARG A 65 6.05 19.21 6.60
C ARG A 65 5.44 20.08 5.50
N GLU A 66 5.08 21.32 5.81
CA GLU A 66 4.52 22.27 4.84
C GLU A 66 5.51 22.58 3.71
N LYS A 67 6.78 22.84 4.04
CA LYS A 67 7.82 23.05 3.03
C LYS A 67 7.99 21.86 2.12
N ARG A 68 7.92 20.64 2.67
CA ARG A 68 8.00 19.41 1.86
C ARG A 68 6.79 19.23 0.96
N GLU A 69 5.58 19.43 1.48
CA GLU A 69 4.38 19.38 0.66
C GLU A 69 4.45 20.38 -0.50
N LEU A 70 4.98 21.58 -0.25
CA LEU A 70 5.18 22.59 -1.29
C LEU A 70 6.24 22.17 -2.31
N ALA A 71 7.36 21.60 -1.86
CA ALA A 71 8.41 21.10 -2.73
C ALA A 71 7.94 19.92 -3.60
N GLU A 72 7.20 18.98 -3.01
CA GLU A 72 6.58 17.85 -3.72
C GLU A 72 5.55 18.34 -4.73
N LYS A 73 4.66 19.27 -4.35
CA LYS A 73 3.71 19.91 -5.29
C LYS A 73 4.43 20.61 -6.43
N ALA A 74 5.55 21.29 -6.16
CA ALA A 74 6.35 21.97 -7.19
C ALA A 74 7.04 20.97 -8.14
N ILE A 75 7.62 19.89 -7.61
CA ILE A 75 8.22 18.83 -8.42
C ILE A 75 7.15 18.14 -9.28
N GLN A 76 5.99 17.85 -8.70
CA GLN A 76 4.87 17.23 -9.40
C GLN A 76 4.30 18.13 -10.50
N ALA A 77 4.17 19.44 -10.25
CA ALA A 77 3.76 20.41 -11.24
C ALA A 77 4.76 20.51 -12.41
N ASN A 78 6.07 20.53 -12.12
CA ASN A 78 7.11 20.52 -13.15
C ASN A 78 7.13 19.22 -13.95
N TYR A 79 6.92 18.07 -13.29
CA TYR A 79 6.85 16.78 -13.96
C TYR A 79 5.61 16.67 -14.86
N ALA A 80 4.46 17.17 -14.40
CA ALA A 80 3.25 17.27 -15.21
C ALA A 80 3.44 18.22 -16.40
N GLN A 81 4.07 19.38 -16.19
CA GLN A 81 4.39 20.31 -17.27
C GLN A 81 5.37 19.71 -18.29
N GLY A 82 6.43 19.03 -17.84
CA GLY A 82 7.43 18.39 -18.70
C GLY A 82 6.85 17.25 -19.56
N GLN A 83 5.84 16.54 -19.06
CA GLN A 83 5.05 15.60 -19.85
C GLN A 83 4.19 16.33 -20.90
N THR A 84 3.51 17.42 -20.52
CA THR A 84 2.66 18.18 -21.47
C THR A 84 3.45 18.97 -22.52
N ALA A 85 4.71 19.35 -22.25
CA ALA A 85 5.51 20.17 -23.15
C ALA A 85 6.17 19.37 -24.29
N ASN A 86 6.33 18.05 -24.14
CA ASN A 86 6.86 17.18 -25.21
C ASN A 86 5.78 16.63 -26.16
N ILE A 87 4.50 16.92 -25.88
CA ILE A 87 3.37 16.38 -26.60
C ILE A 87 2.54 17.57 -27.09
N GLY A 88 2.65 17.89 -28.38
CA GLY A 88 1.77 18.89 -29.00
C GLY A 88 0.31 18.53 -28.74
N GLY A 89 -0.49 19.51 -28.31
CA GLY A 89 -1.95 19.39 -28.21
C GLY A 89 -2.44 18.41 -27.15
N ASN A 90 -2.75 18.94 -25.96
CA ASN A 90 -3.31 18.21 -24.83
C ASN A 90 -4.81 17.89 -25.04
N ALA A 91 -5.15 17.23 -26.14
CA ALA A 91 -6.53 16.82 -26.40
C ALA A 91 -6.74 15.39 -25.89
N ASN A 92 -7.56 15.20 -24.85
CA ASN A 92 -8.05 13.85 -24.58
C ASN A 92 -8.92 13.41 -25.76
N LEU A 93 -8.93 12.11 -26.04
CA LEU A 93 -9.70 11.54 -27.15
C LEU A 93 -11.20 11.92 -27.10
N ALA A 94 -11.73 12.16 -25.90
CA ALA A 94 -13.12 12.58 -25.67
C ALA A 94 -13.40 14.05 -26.04
N ASP A 95 -12.37 14.90 -26.07
CA ASP A 95 -12.50 16.35 -26.30
C ASP A 95 -12.32 16.72 -27.79
N LEU A 96 -11.86 15.77 -28.61
CA LEU A 96 -11.64 15.96 -30.03
C LEU A 96 -12.96 15.96 -30.81
N LYS A 97 -13.38 17.14 -31.27
CA LYS A 97 -14.53 17.30 -32.16
C LYS A 97 -14.11 17.05 -33.61
N LYS A 98 -14.79 16.12 -34.29
CA LYS A 98 -14.59 15.90 -35.73
C LYS A 98 -15.06 17.14 -36.52
N PRO A 99 -14.25 17.67 -37.45
CA PRO A 99 -14.67 18.73 -38.37
C PRO A 99 -15.91 18.31 -39.16
N ASP A 100 -16.95 19.17 -39.19
CA ASP A 100 -18.11 18.97 -40.07
C ASP A 100 -17.82 19.59 -41.44
N ARG A 101 -18.36 19.01 -42.52
CA ARG A 101 -18.18 19.56 -43.86
C ARG A 101 -18.83 20.93 -44.01
N ASN A 102 -19.95 21.16 -43.31
CA ASN A 102 -20.71 22.41 -43.41
C ASN A 102 -19.99 23.60 -42.75
N ASP A 103 -18.97 23.33 -41.92
CA ASP A 103 -18.17 24.37 -41.27
C ASP A 103 -17.13 25.02 -42.21
N TYR A 104 -16.96 24.51 -43.44
CA TYR A 104 -15.93 24.94 -44.39
C TYR A 104 -16.53 25.31 -45.75
N ALA A 105 -16.09 26.44 -46.30
CA ALA A 105 -16.49 26.89 -47.63
C ALA A 105 -15.67 26.21 -48.75
N ASP A 106 -14.37 25.99 -48.52
CA ASP A 106 -13.47 25.35 -49.48
C ASP A 106 -13.35 23.83 -49.22
N PRO A 107 -13.53 22.97 -50.25
CA PRO A 107 -13.21 21.56 -50.16
C PRO A 107 -11.81 21.20 -49.63
N TYR A 108 -10.79 22.00 -49.94
CA TYR A 108 -9.42 21.75 -49.53
C TYR A 108 -9.19 22.05 -48.04
N GLU A 109 -9.76 23.13 -47.51
CA GLU A 109 -9.70 23.47 -46.07
C GLU A 109 -10.33 22.37 -45.21
N TYR A 110 -11.45 21.80 -45.64
CA TYR A 110 -12.05 20.65 -44.96
C TYR A 110 -11.13 19.41 -44.97
N ALA A 111 -10.44 19.16 -46.09
CA ALA A 111 -9.52 18.04 -46.19
C ALA A 111 -8.32 18.22 -45.24
N GLU A 112 -7.76 19.41 -45.15
CA GLU A 112 -6.69 19.75 -44.20
C GLU A 112 -7.16 19.61 -42.75
N ALA A 113 -8.36 20.12 -42.44
CA ALA A 113 -8.95 19.99 -41.11
C ALA A 113 -9.15 18.51 -40.71
N LEU A 114 -9.58 17.66 -41.65
CA LEU A 114 -9.69 16.23 -41.42
C LEU A 114 -8.34 15.55 -41.20
N VAL A 115 -7.30 15.93 -41.95
CA VAL A 115 -5.95 15.40 -41.76
C VAL A 115 -5.46 15.73 -40.36
N LYS A 116 -5.55 17.01 -39.97
CA LYS A 116 -5.18 17.47 -38.62
C LYS A 116 -5.97 16.74 -37.53
N PHE A 117 -7.29 16.60 -37.69
CA PHE A 117 -8.13 15.86 -36.75
C PHE A 117 -7.67 14.39 -36.60
N ASN A 118 -7.34 13.73 -37.71
CA ASN A 118 -6.88 12.34 -37.67
C ASN A 118 -5.50 12.21 -37.02
N GLU A 119 -4.60 13.17 -37.23
CA GLU A 119 -3.31 13.24 -36.55
C GLU A 119 -3.49 13.43 -35.05
N ASP A 120 -4.26 14.42 -34.63
CA ASP A 120 -4.56 14.71 -33.22
C ASP A 120 -5.23 13.50 -32.56
N ARG A 121 -6.18 12.85 -33.25
CA ARG A 121 -6.84 11.62 -32.77
C ARG A 121 -5.84 10.48 -32.60
N ALA A 122 -4.95 10.26 -33.55
CA ALA A 122 -3.95 9.21 -33.48
C ALA A 122 -2.96 9.45 -32.32
N GLN A 123 -2.56 10.70 -32.11
CA GLN A 123 -1.72 11.08 -30.97
C GLN A 123 -2.45 10.86 -29.64
N ALA A 124 -3.67 11.37 -29.50
CA ALA A 124 -4.49 11.18 -28.30
C ALA A 124 -4.72 9.70 -27.97
N GLN A 125 -4.93 8.85 -28.98
CA GLN A 125 -5.03 7.40 -28.81
C GLN A 125 -3.74 6.78 -28.25
N LYS A 126 -2.58 7.14 -28.80
CA LYS A 126 -1.28 6.65 -28.31
C LYS A 126 -1.07 7.00 -26.83
N LEU A 127 -1.33 8.25 -26.46
CA LEU A 127 -1.20 8.72 -25.08
C LEU A 127 -2.15 8.00 -24.13
N ASN A 128 -3.40 7.77 -24.56
CA ASN A 128 -4.37 7.05 -23.76
C ASN A 128 -3.93 5.59 -23.53
N ILE A 129 -3.44 4.91 -24.57
CA ILE A 129 -2.89 3.56 -24.47
C ILE A 129 -1.69 3.55 -23.51
N GLU A 130 -0.76 4.49 -23.67
CA GLU A 130 0.43 4.59 -22.80
C GLU A 130 0.03 4.82 -21.33
N ARG A 131 -0.91 5.73 -21.07
CA ARG A 131 -1.46 5.97 -19.72
C ARG A 131 -2.09 4.70 -19.14
N GLN A 132 -2.87 3.97 -19.93
CA GLN A 132 -3.47 2.70 -19.48
C GLN A 132 -2.41 1.64 -19.17
N ILE A 133 -1.38 1.52 -20.00
CA ILE A 133 -0.26 0.60 -19.76
C ILE A 133 0.48 0.98 -18.47
N GLN A 134 0.77 2.28 -18.26
CA GLN A 134 1.42 2.76 -17.05
C GLN A 134 0.58 2.45 -15.80
N LEU A 135 -0.72 2.76 -15.81
CA LEU A 135 -1.63 2.45 -14.71
C LEU A 135 -1.71 0.95 -14.42
N ALA A 136 -1.82 0.12 -15.47
CA ALA A 136 -1.84 -1.34 -15.32
C ALA A 136 -0.52 -1.85 -14.73
N ASN A 137 0.63 -1.33 -15.17
CA ASN A 137 1.94 -1.69 -14.65
C ASN A 137 2.09 -1.30 -13.17
N MET A 138 1.66 -0.10 -12.79
CA MET A 138 1.71 0.33 -11.39
C MET A 138 0.79 -0.53 -10.49
N ALA A 139 -0.42 -0.84 -10.96
CA ALA A 139 -1.34 -1.71 -10.22
C ALA A 139 -0.77 -3.13 -10.05
N ASN A 140 -0.19 -3.69 -11.12
CA ASN A 140 0.46 -4.99 -11.07
C ASN A 140 1.67 -5.00 -10.12
N PHE A 141 2.50 -3.95 -10.17
CA PHE A 141 3.64 -3.80 -9.26
C PHE A 141 3.20 -3.71 -7.79
N GLN A 142 2.18 -2.91 -7.49
CA GLN A 142 1.68 -2.81 -6.11
C GLN A 142 1.10 -4.13 -5.62
N LYS A 143 0.40 -4.85 -6.49
CA LYS A 143 -0.14 -6.17 -6.20
C LYS A 143 0.96 -7.18 -5.88
N THR A 144 2.01 -7.27 -6.71
CA THR A 144 3.12 -8.21 -6.47
C THR A 144 3.89 -7.89 -5.19
N LEU A 145 4.11 -6.60 -4.90
CA LEU A 145 4.70 -6.18 -3.63
C LEU A 145 3.86 -6.62 -2.43
N THR A 146 2.55 -6.37 -2.48
CA THR A 146 1.63 -6.72 -1.39
C THR A 146 1.55 -8.23 -1.17
N GLU A 147 1.46 -9.02 -2.25
CA GLU A 147 1.43 -10.48 -2.19
C GLU A 147 2.74 -11.05 -1.64
N SER A 148 3.89 -10.56 -2.13
CA SER A 148 5.20 -11.00 -1.65
C SER A 148 5.44 -10.63 -0.19
N HIS A 149 4.99 -9.44 0.23
CA HIS A 149 5.02 -9.04 1.63
C HIS A 149 4.15 -9.95 2.50
N ALA A 150 2.92 -10.24 2.07
CA ALA A 150 2.01 -11.10 2.83
C ALA A 150 2.58 -12.51 3.06
N GLN A 151 3.25 -13.08 2.06
CA GLN A 151 3.94 -14.37 2.21
C GLN A 151 5.06 -14.30 3.24
N ARG A 152 5.95 -13.29 3.16
CA ARG A 152 7.03 -13.08 4.13
C ARG A 152 6.50 -12.82 5.54
N ALA A 153 5.43 -12.03 5.66
CA ALA A 153 4.78 -11.73 6.93
C ALA A 153 4.22 -13.00 7.59
N LEU A 154 3.58 -13.88 6.81
CA LEU A 154 3.05 -15.15 7.30
C LEU A 154 4.16 -16.10 7.75
N GLU A 155 5.29 -16.15 7.04
CA GLU A 155 6.45 -16.94 7.46
C GLU A 155 7.09 -16.39 8.74
N PHE A 156 7.22 -15.07 8.83
CA PHE A 156 7.80 -14.40 9.98
C PHE A 156 6.91 -14.52 11.23
N SER A 157 5.59 -14.39 11.09
CA SER A 157 4.63 -14.50 12.20
C SER A 157 4.59 -15.89 12.83
N LYS A 158 5.00 -16.95 12.10
CA LYS A 158 5.16 -18.29 12.67
C LYS A 158 6.31 -18.37 13.67
N GLN A 159 7.36 -17.55 13.48
CA GLN A 159 8.53 -17.48 14.36
C GLN A 159 8.33 -16.44 15.47
N PHE A 160 7.59 -15.37 15.19
CA PHE A 160 7.31 -14.27 16.11
C PHE A 160 5.78 -14.11 16.30
N PRO A 161 5.20 -14.75 17.33
CA PRO A 161 3.75 -14.72 17.57
C PRO A 161 3.18 -13.32 17.84
N ASP A 162 4.00 -12.42 18.37
CA ASP A 162 3.65 -11.03 18.69
C ASP A 162 3.78 -10.07 17.49
N TYR A 163 4.12 -10.59 16.32
CA TYR A 163 4.30 -9.81 15.09
C TYR A 163 3.05 -8.97 14.74
N ASN A 164 1.89 -9.63 14.63
CA ASN A 164 0.66 -8.96 14.21
C ASN A 164 0.20 -7.89 15.22
N ASP A 165 0.42 -8.13 16.52
CA ASP A 165 0.07 -7.15 17.56
C ASP A 165 1.02 -5.96 17.56
N SER A 166 2.31 -6.19 17.27
CA SER A 166 3.30 -5.11 17.20
C SER A 166 2.97 -4.14 16.06
N LEU A 167 2.55 -4.65 14.90
CA LEU A 167 2.23 -3.81 13.74
C LEU A 167 1.04 -2.85 13.93
N LYS A 168 0.13 -3.13 14.86
CA LYS A 168 -1.06 -2.27 15.10
C LYS A 168 -0.68 -0.85 15.52
N ASN A 169 0.49 -0.69 16.14
CA ASN A 169 0.98 0.59 16.64
C ASN A 169 1.90 1.31 15.63
N LEU A 170 2.15 0.71 14.46
CA LEU A 170 3.02 1.28 13.44
C LEU A 170 2.20 2.22 12.55
N ASP A 171 2.37 3.53 12.75
CA ASP A 171 1.76 4.58 11.94
C ASP A 171 2.81 5.14 10.96
N ILE A 172 2.69 4.76 9.68
CA ILE A 172 3.59 5.17 8.59
C ILE A 172 2.78 5.47 7.33
N SER A 173 3.26 6.39 6.50
CA SER A 173 2.56 6.76 5.26
C SER A 173 2.56 5.62 4.23
N ASN A 174 1.60 5.63 3.30
CA ASN A 174 1.53 4.61 2.24
C ASN A 174 2.81 4.52 1.40
N ASP A 175 3.46 5.64 1.09
CA ASP A 175 4.70 5.64 0.30
C ASP A 175 5.84 4.95 1.06
N HIS A 176 5.89 5.14 2.37
CA HIS A 176 6.83 4.47 3.26
C HIS A 176 6.54 2.96 3.39
N VAL A 177 5.26 2.56 3.37
CA VAL A 177 4.86 1.15 3.32
C VAL A 177 5.38 0.49 2.03
N VAL A 178 5.23 1.15 0.87
CA VAL A 178 5.74 0.61 -0.41
C VAL A 178 7.26 0.44 -0.36
N ALA A 179 7.99 1.39 0.23
CA ALA A 179 9.43 1.28 0.42
C ALA A 179 9.81 0.03 1.24
N ILE A 180 9.12 -0.22 2.36
CA ILE A 180 9.35 -1.42 3.19
C ILE A 180 9.01 -2.70 2.42
N GLN A 181 7.88 -2.75 1.73
CA GLN A 181 7.42 -3.93 0.99
C GLN A 181 8.38 -4.34 -0.13
N THR A 182 9.09 -3.37 -0.72
CA THR A 182 10.09 -3.58 -1.77
C THR A 182 11.30 -4.40 -1.28
N SER A 183 11.62 -4.37 0.01
CA SER A 183 12.76 -5.11 0.55
C SER A 183 12.51 -6.62 0.69
N PRO A 184 13.52 -7.49 0.44
CA PRO A 184 13.42 -8.92 0.73
C PRO A 184 13.24 -9.23 2.22
N LYS A 185 13.55 -8.28 3.13
CA LYS A 185 13.41 -8.42 4.58
C LYS A 185 12.23 -7.61 5.13
N SER A 186 11.21 -7.37 4.30
CA SER A 186 10.10 -6.46 4.62
C SER A 186 9.40 -6.73 5.96
N ALA A 187 9.11 -8.00 6.29
CA ALA A 187 8.43 -8.36 7.55
C ALA A 187 9.32 -8.08 8.78
N GLU A 188 10.61 -8.38 8.69
CA GLU A 188 11.58 -8.14 9.76
C GLU A 188 11.78 -6.63 9.99
N ILE A 189 11.82 -5.83 8.90
CA ILE A 189 11.88 -4.37 8.95
C ILE A 189 10.60 -3.78 9.57
N ALA A 190 9.42 -4.22 9.13
CA ALA A 190 8.16 -3.76 9.68
C ALA A 190 8.03 -4.06 11.17
N TYR A 191 8.44 -5.27 11.58
CA TYR A 191 8.48 -5.66 12.99
C TYR A 191 9.45 -4.80 13.80
N TYR A 192 10.64 -4.55 13.26
CA TYR A 192 11.63 -3.70 13.91
C TYR A 192 11.12 -2.28 14.12
N LEU A 193 10.53 -1.65 13.10
CA LEU A 193 9.97 -0.31 13.22
C LEU A 193 8.81 -0.28 14.22
N ALA A 194 7.96 -1.32 14.22
CA ALA A 194 6.88 -1.44 15.19
C ALA A 194 7.35 -1.53 16.66
N LYS A 195 8.52 -2.13 16.91
CA LYS A 195 9.14 -2.20 18.25
C LYS A 195 9.94 -0.96 18.62
N ASN A 196 10.32 -0.14 17.64
CA ASN A 196 11.14 1.07 17.83
C ASN A 196 10.37 2.30 17.33
N PRO A 197 9.42 2.84 18.12
CA PRO A 197 8.56 3.94 17.69
C PRO A 197 9.35 5.22 17.36
N ASP A 198 10.46 5.48 18.05
CA ASP A 198 11.33 6.63 17.76
C ASP A 198 11.93 6.52 16.34
N GLU A 199 12.40 5.33 15.96
CA GLU A 199 12.90 5.09 14.60
C GLU A 199 11.78 5.09 13.57
N ALA A 200 10.59 4.62 13.91
CA ALA A 200 9.42 4.71 13.02
C ALA A 200 9.01 6.16 12.76
N LEU A 201 9.11 7.03 13.78
CA LEU A 201 8.86 8.47 13.62
C LEU A 201 9.93 9.14 12.75
N GLU A 202 11.21 8.84 12.98
CA GLU A 202 12.29 9.33 12.12
C GLU A 202 12.11 8.85 10.68
N PHE A 203 11.76 7.58 10.48
CA PHE A 203 11.49 7.00 9.16
C PHE A 203 10.31 7.67 8.47
N SER A 204 9.22 7.92 9.20
CA SER A 204 8.04 8.64 8.69
C SER A 204 8.34 10.09 8.33
N LEU A 205 9.38 10.67 8.94
CA LEU A 205 9.88 12.00 8.65
C LEU A 205 10.83 12.05 7.46
N MET A 206 11.25 10.93 6.88
CA MET A 206 12.12 10.90 5.70
C MET A 206 11.34 11.11 4.42
N ASN A 207 11.98 11.67 3.39
CA ASN A 207 11.34 11.73 2.08
C ASN A 207 11.27 10.29 1.51
N PRO A 208 10.39 10.00 0.54
CA PRO A 208 10.23 8.64 0.03
C PRO A 208 11.53 7.99 -0.48
N ILE A 209 12.44 8.78 -1.06
CA ILE A 209 13.72 8.29 -1.58
C ILE A 209 14.70 7.96 -0.43
N GLU A 210 14.80 8.83 0.56
CA GLU A 210 15.58 8.64 1.79
C GLU A 210 15.09 7.43 2.57
N ALA A 211 13.77 7.26 2.66
CA ALA A 211 13.15 6.10 3.28
C ALA A 211 13.53 4.81 2.54
N LEU A 212 13.51 4.79 1.20
CA LEU A 212 13.96 3.63 0.42
C LEU A 212 15.44 3.31 0.67
N ILE A 213 16.30 4.33 0.75
CA ILE A 213 17.72 4.17 1.10
C ILE A 213 17.86 3.59 2.52
N GLN A 214 17.06 4.08 3.48
CA GLN A 214 17.09 3.54 4.84
C GLN A 214 16.60 2.10 4.93
N VAL A 215 15.55 1.74 4.19
CA VAL A 215 15.12 0.35 4.04
C VAL A 215 16.28 -0.52 3.54
N GLY A 216 17.09 -0.02 2.59
CA GLY A 216 18.31 -0.70 2.14
C GLY A 216 19.32 -0.92 3.28
N ARG A 217 19.57 0.10 4.11
CA ARG A 217 20.45 0.00 5.27
C ARG A 217 19.94 -0.98 6.34
N TYR A 218 18.63 -0.97 6.61
CA TYR A 218 18.01 -1.97 7.48
C TYR A 218 18.17 -3.39 6.91
N THR A 219 17.99 -3.55 5.61
CA THR A 219 18.16 -4.83 4.92
C THR A 219 19.59 -5.35 5.09
N GLU A 220 20.61 -4.50 4.91
CA GLU A 220 22.00 -4.88 5.16
C GLU A 220 22.28 -5.23 6.63
N LYS A 221 21.74 -4.44 7.56
CA LYS A 221 21.87 -4.68 9.00
C LYS A 221 21.33 -6.07 9.36
N PHE A 222 20.15 -6.42 8.85
CA PHE A 222 19.53 -7.72 9.11
C PHE A 222 20.20 -8.86 8.33
N ALA A 223 20.75 -8.61 7.14
CA ALA A 223 21.56 -9.59 6.43
C ALA A 223 22.83 -9.94 7.22
N LYS A 224 23.54 -8.96 7.78
CA LYS A 224 24.74 -9.17 8.62
C LYS A 224 24.41 -9.87 9.94
N ASN A 225 23.28 -9.53 10.55
CA ASN A 225 22.83 -10.11 11.81
C ASN A 225 22.18 -11.50 11.65
N SER A 226 21.82 -11.92 10.43
CA SER A 226 21.30 -13.27 10.16
C SER A 226 22.32 -14.41 10.34
N SER A 227 23.58 -14.09 10.69
CA SER A 227 24.55 -15.07 11.19
C SER A 227 24.32 -15.49 12.66
N VAL A 228 23.31 -14.93 13.34
CA VAL A 228 22.99 -15.33 14.71
C VAL A 228 22.19 -16.63 14.69
N LYS A 229 22.86 -17.70 15.10
CA LYS A 229 22.28 -19.03 15.37
C LYS A 229 20.99 -18.89 16.19
N PRO A 230 19.97 -19.74 15.95
CA PRO A 230 18.77 -19.76 16.76
C PRO A 230 19.14 -19.88 18.25
N SER A 231 18.58 -18.99 19.04
CA SER A 231 18.74 -18.97 20.50
C SER A 231 18.27 -20.31 21.08
N SER A 232 19.15 -20.87 21.91
CA SER A 232 19.09 -22.18 22.55
C SER A 232 17.74 -22.53 23.20
N THR A 233 17.17 -23.67 22.82
CA THR A 233 16.41 -24.52 23.75
C THR A 233 16.95 -25.95 23.73
N LYS A 234 17.81 -26.21 24.73
CA LYS A 234 18.33 -27.48 25.27
C LYS A 234 19.16 -28.41 24.35
N PRO A 235 20.33 -28.90 24.80
CA PRO A 235 21.11 -29.88 24.07
C PRO A 235 20.34 -31.22 24.01
N MET A 236 20.00 -31.67 22.80
CA MET A 236 19.62 -33.07 22.58
C MET A 236 20.88 -33.91 22.81
N THR A 237 20.81 -34.84 23.75
CA THR A 237 21.82 -35.88 23.95
C THR A 237 22.04 -36.64 22.64
N PRO A 238 23.29 -36.86 22.18
CA PRO A 238 23.53 -37.60 20.95
C PRO A 238 23.05 -39.04 21.13
N LEU A 239 22.04 -39.43 20.35
CA LEU A 239 21.64 -40.82 20.24
C LEU A 239 22.76 -41.55 19.50
N SER A 240 23.51 -42.36 20.24
CA SER A 240 24.43 -43.35 19.69
C SER A 240 23.65 -44.28 18.76
N SER A 241 23.87 -44.17 17.45
CA SER A 241 23.45 -45.18 16.49
C SER A 241 24.50 -45.34 15.41
N ASN A 242 25.39 -46.27 15.71
CA ASN A 242 25.98 -47.29 14.86
C ASN A 242 26.03 -47.03 13.33
N THR A 243 27.25 -47.13 12.82
CA THR A 243 27.65 -47.15 11.42
C THR A 243 26.82 -48.12 10.57
N ALA A 244 26.07 -47.59 9.60
CA ALA A 244 25.64 -48.34 8.43
C ALA A 244 25.92 -47.47 7.19
N SER A 245 26.99 -47.82 6.49
CA SER A 245 27.33 -47.32 5.16
C SER A 245 26.15 -47.52 4.21
N VAL A 246 25.45 -46.43 3.86
CA VAL A 246 24.47 -46.47 2.77
C VAL A 246 25.24 -46.42 1.46
N GLN A 247 25.46 -47.62 0.92
CA GLN A 247 25.91 -47.87 -0.43
C GLN A 247 24.80 -47.42 -1.39
N THR A 248 24.87 -46.18 -1.87
CA THR A 248 23.95 -45.72 -2.92
C THR A 248 24.30 -46.42 -4.23
N ASN A 249 23.49 -47.41 -4.58
CA ASN A 249 23.50 -48.11 -5.85
C ASN A 249 23.21 -47.09 -6.98
N SER A 250 24.27 -46.49 -7.53
CA SER A 250 24.21 -45.48 -8.59
C SER A 250 23.82 -46.14 -9.92
N LYS A 251 22.52 -46.39 -10.10
CA LYS A 251 21.95 -46.62 -11.44
C LYS A 251 21.22 -45.41 -12.02
N ASN A 252 21.01 -44.35 -11.25
CA ASN A 252 20.38 -43.10 -11.70
C ASN A 252 21.18 -41.82 -11.33
N SER A 253 22.52 -41.88 -11.34
CA SER A 253 23.30 -40.64 -11.22
C SER A 253 23.22 -39.83 -12.51
N ILE A 254 23.19 -38.51 -12.38
CA ILE A 254 23.10 -37.53 -13.48
C ILE A 254 24.26 -37.72 -14.49
N ALA A 255 25.38 -38.32 -14.05
CA ALA A 255 26.50 -38.71 -14.92
C ALA A 255 26.15 -39.84 -15.91
N ALA A 256 25.31 -40.81 -15.52
CA ALA A 256 24.88 -41.92 -16.38
C ALA A 256 23.88 -41.46 -17.46
N LEU A 257 23.02 -40.49 -17.15
CA LEU A 257 22.12 -39.87 -18.15
C LEU A 257 22.91 -39.10 -19.21
N ARG A 258 24.00 -38.43 -18.83
CA ARG A 258 24.81 -37.62 -19.74
C ARG A 258 25.53 -38.45 -20.81
N GLN A 259 25.90 -39.70 -20.49
CA GLN A 259 26.47 -40.63 -21.48
C GLN A 259 25.42 -41.20 -22.44
N LYS A 260 24.19 -41.48 -21.97
CA LYS A 260 23.12 -42.04 -22.82
C LYS A 260 22.68 -41.08 -23.94
N TYR A 261 22.81 -39.77 -23.75
CA TYR A 261 22.44 -38.76 -24.75
C TYR A 261 23.57 -38.39 -25.72
N TRP A 262 24.82 -38.80 -25.46
CA TRP A 262 25.93 -38.51 -26.37
C TRP A 262 26.10 -39.57 -27.48
N ASN A 263 25.72 -40.83 -27.23
CA ASN A 263 25.81 -41.92 -28.23
C ASN A 263 24.65 -41.98 -29.24
N LYS A 264 23.71 -41.03 -29.24
CA LYS A 264 22.55 -41.04 -30.16
C LYS A 264 22.63 -39.99 -31.26
N ARG A 265 23.84 -39.48 -31.53
CA ARG A 265 24.08 -38.41 -32.51
C ARG A 265 25.25 -38.68 -33.46
N SER A 266 25.66 -39.95 -33.59
CA SER A 266 26.50 -40.45 -34.69
C SER A 266 25.72 -41.46 -35.52
#